data_AF-A0A147IY34-F1
#
_entry.id   AF-A0A147IY34-F1
#
_cell.length_a   1.000
_cell.length_b   1.000
_cell.length_c   1.000
_cell.angle_alpha   90.00
_cell.angle_beta   90.00
_cell.angle_gamma   90.00
#
_symmetry.space_group_name_H-M   'P 1'
#
loop_
_entity.id
_entity.type
_entity.pdbx_description
1 polymer ?
#
loop_
_entity_poly.entity_id
_entity_poly.type
_entity_poly.pdbx_seq_one_letter_code
_entity_poly.pdbx_strand_id
1 'polypeptide(L)'
;MKRLAVSLALVAAPVLARDTIGIYKGWGAFRDPDRCYAIAKPVLANGRVGGFASVGTWPAKRLRESFHAHLSLPRDRTAAVTLAIGERRFPLVGTTQDVWAPDAATDHALVMAIRSGRSMSVSAVDPRHRPFADTYALGGAAAAIDAATLACVG
;
A
#
# COMPACT_ATOMS: atom_id res chain seq x y z
N MET A 1 13.78 51.76 33.81
CA MET A 1 13.18 50.40 33.87
C MET A 1 12.18 50.26 32.73
N LYS A 2 12.50 49.52 31.66
CA LYS A 2 11.56 49.28 30.55
C LYS A 2 11.63 47.80 30.18
N ARG A 3 10.68 47.01 30.71
CA ARG A 3 10.54 45.58 30.42
C ARG A 3 9.89 45.47 29.03
N LEU A 4 10.65 45.08 28.00
CA LEU A 4 10.07 44.66 26.72
C LEU A 4 9.52 43.25 26.90
N ALA A 5 8.20 43.12 26.80
CA ALA A 5 7.51 41.83 26.73
C ALA A 5 7.75 41.22 25.35
N VAL A 6 8.48 40.10 25.31
CA VAL A 6 8.63 39.28 24.09
C VAL A 6 7.35 38.48 23.93
N SER A 7 6.58 38.80 22.89
CA SER A 7 5.40 38.02 22.50
C SER A 7 5.85 36.83 21.66
N LEU A 8 5.72 35.62 22.21
CA LEU A 8 6.05 34.37 21.52
C LEU A 8 4.89 34.03 20.56
N ALA A 9 5.07 34.31 19.26
CA ALA A 9 4.10 33.90 18.24
C ALA A 9 4.21 32.39 17.99
N LEU A 10 3.15 31.65 18.32
CA LEU A 10 3.02 30.23 17.99
C LEU A 10 2.77 30.11 16.48
N VAL A 11 3.76 29.62 15.72
CA VAL A 11 3.57 29.30 14.30
C VAL A 11 2.83 27.96 14.22
N ALA A 12 1.54 28.00 13.90
CA ALA A 12 0.78 26.81 13.57
C ALA A 12 1.22 26.29 12.20
N ALA A 13 2.01 25.20 12.17
CA ALA A 13 2.26 24.49 10.92
C ALA A 13 0.96 23.80 10.47
N PRO A 14 0.57 23.88 9.18
CA PRO A 14 -0.56 23.11 8.70
C PRO A 14 -0.27 21.63 8.92
N VAL A 15 -1.14 20.95 9.66
CA VAL A 15 -1.23 19.50 9.62
C VAL A 15 -1.55 19.16 8.17
N LEU A 16 -0.62 18.46 7.50
CA LEU A 16 -0.90 17.83 6.21
C LEU A 16 -1.92 16.72 6.48
N ALA A 17 -3.19 17.09 6.47
CA ALA A 17 -4.28 16.19 6.73
C ALA A 17 -4.38 15.19 5.58
N ARG A 18 -4.42 13.91 5.91
CA ARG A 18 -4.82 12.87 4.98
C ARG A 18 -6.31 13.00 4.71
N ASP A 19 -6.68 13.18 3.46
CA ASP A 19 -8.08 13.18 3.06
C ASP A 19 -8.58 11.74 2.90
N THR A 20 -9.72 11.44 3.51
CA THR A 20 -10.41 10.15 3.32
C THR A 20 -11.37 10.27 2.15
N ILE A 21 -11.12 9.50 1.10
CA ILE A 21 -11.95 9.49 -0.12
C ILE A 21 -13.14 8.54 0.09
N GLY A 22 -12.92 7.39 0.71
CA GLY A 22 -13.98 6.45 1.02
C GLY A 22 -13.49 5.07 1.44
N ILE A 23 -14.41 4.26 1.97
CA ILE A 23 -14.19 2.86 2.35
C ILE A 23 -15.07 1.96 1.48
N TYR A 24 -14.44 0.97 0.85
CA TYR A 24 -15.02 0.05 -0.11
C TYR A 24 -14.78 -1.38 0.35
N LYS A 25 -15.70 -1.91 1.16
CA LYS A 25 -15.55 -3.22 1.83
C LYS A 25 -14.25 -3.29 2.64
N GLY A 26 -13.28 -4.12 2.24
CA GLY A 26 -12.00 -4.28 2.92
C GLY A 26 -10.92 -3.28 2.51
N TRP A 27 -11.21 -2.40 1.56
CA TRP A 27 -10.26 -1.44 1.00
C TRP A 27 -10.64 0.00 1.35
N GLY A 28 -9.68 0.82 1.74
CA GLY A 28 -9.85 2.26 1.90
C GLY A 28 -9.14 3.03 0.80
N ALA A 29 -9.66 4.20 0.42
CA ALA A 29 -9.04 5.12 -0.52
C ALA A 29 -8.74 6.46 0.19
N PHE A 30 -7.52 6.96 0.01
CA PHE A 30 -7.03 8.15 0.67
C PHE A 30 -6.19 9.03 -0.28
N ARG A 31 -6.11 10.31 0.04
CA ARG A 31 -5.20 11.28 -0.58
C ARG A 31 -4.27 11.85 0.49
N ASP A 32 -2.98 11.63 0.30
CA ASP A 32 -1.89 12.30 1.00
C ASP A 32 -1.37 13.46 0.08
N PRO A 33 -0.55 14.41 0.58
CA PRO A 33 -0.07 15.53 -0.24
C PRO A 33 0.71 15.15 -1.51
N ASP A 34 1.42 14.01 -1.49
CA ASP A 34 2.28 13.57 -2.59
C ASP A 34 1.70 12.40 -3.40
N ARG A 35 0.58 11.81 -2.95
CA ARG A 35 0.00 10.60 -3.54
C ARG A 35 -1.46 10.37 -3.18
N CYS A 36 -2.15 9.61 -4.01
CA CYS A 36 -3.45 9.03 -3.68
C CYS A 36 -3.36 7.53 -3.82
N TYR A 37 -4.01 6.79 -2.94
CA TYR A 37 -3.82 5.35 -2.88
C TYR A 37 -5.03 4.63 -2.29
N ALA A 38 -5.20 3.40 -2.75
CA ALA A 38 -6.05 2.41 -2.12
C ALA A 38 -5.21 1.52 -1.20
N ILE A 39 -5.74 1.08 -0.06
CA ILE A 39 -5.03 0.25 0.92
C ILE A 39 -5.96 -0.77 1.59
N ALA A 40 -5.46 -1.96 1.86
CA ALA A 40 -6.15 -3.00 2.61
C ALA A 40 -5.20 -3.71 3.59
N LYS A 41 -5.77 -4.17 4.71
CA LYS A 41 -5.10 -5.10 5.64
C LYS A 41 -5.35 -6.55 5.19
N PRO A 42 -4.46 -7.50 5.50
CA PRO A 42 -4.72 -8.90 5.22
C PRO A 42 -5.90 -9.38 6.08
N VAL A 43 -6.74 -10.23 5.48
CA VAL A 43 -7.82 -10.94 6.18
C VAL A 43 -7.32 -12.21 6.86
N LEU A 44 -6.17 -12.74 6.42
CA LEU A 44 -5.50 -13.87 7.04
C LEU A 44 -3.98 -13.67 7.01
N ALA A 45 -3.38 -13.68 8.20
CA ALA A 45 -1.92 -13.56 8.41
C ALA A 45 -1.43 -14.43 9.59
N ASN A 46 -2.16 -15.50 9.96
CA ASN A 46 -1.93 -16.36 11.12
C ASN A 46 -1.73 -15.59 12.45
N GLY A 47 -2.63 -14.65 12.74
CA GLY A 47 -2.60 -13.84 13.98
C GLY A 47 -1.61 -12.67 13.97
N ARG A 48 -0.90 -12.45 12.86
CA ARG A 48 0.08 -11.36 12.74
C ARG A 48 -0.59 -10.06 12.34
N VAL A 49 0.01 -8.96 12.80
CA VAL A 49 -0.48 -7.59 12.58
C VAL A 49 0.56 -6.77 11.82
N GLY A 50 0.14 -5.61 11.30
CA GLY A 50 1.04 -4.65 10.66
C GLY A 50 1.18 -4.81 9.15
N GLY A 51 0.85 -5.97 8.58
CA GLY A 51 0.84 -6.16 7.13
C GLY A 51 -0.24 -5.32 6.43
N PHE A 52 0.06 -4.84 5.22
CA PHE A 52 -0.91 -4.19 4.35
C PHE A 52 -0.50 -4.29 2.88
N ALA A 53 -1.47 -4.13 1.98
CA ALA A 53 -1.23 -3.95 0.56
C ALA A 53 -1.86 -2.64 0.09
N SER A 54 -1.20 -1.96 -0.83
CA SER A 54 -1.60 -0.65 -1.34
C SER A 54 -1.31 -0.52 -2.83
N VAL A 55 -2.17 0.24 -3.51
CA VAL A 55 -1.99 0.63 -4.92
C VAL A 55 -2.09 2.15 -4.96
N GLY A 56 -1.03 2.82 -5.41
CA GLY A 56 -0.93 4.27 -5.36
C GLY A 56 -0.65 4.93 -6.71
N THR A 57 -0.96 6.22 -6.75
CA THR A 57 -0.59 7.15 -7.81
C THR A 57 0.20 8.30 -7.19
N TRP A 58 1.38 8.59 -7.75
CA TRP A 58 2.27 9.69 -7.37
C TRP A 58 2.41 10.66 -8.56
N PRO A 59 1.60 11.72 -8.62
CA PRO A 59 1.58 12.64 -9.77
C PRO A 59 2.95 13.26 -10.06
N ALA A 60 3.65 13.76 -9.04
CA ALA A 60 4.96 14.39 -9.18
C ALA A 60 6.04 13.43 -9.71
N LYS A 61 5.90 12.13 -9.43
CA LYS A 61 6.85 11.08 -9.88
C LYS A 61 6.43 10.43 -11.19
N ARG A 62 5.29 10.82 -11.78
CA ARG A 62 4.67 10.17 -12.95
C ARG A 62 4.51 8.65 -12.78
N LEU A 63 4.31 8.20 -11.54
CA LEU A 63 4.10 6.80 -11.20
C LEU A 63 2.60 6.60 -10.97
N ARG A 64 1.99 5.68 -11.73
CA ARG A 64 0.57 5.35 -11.62
C ARG A 64 0.43 3.86 -11.30
N GLU A 65 -0.64 3.53 -10.60
CA GLU A 65 -1.00 2.14 -10.30
C GLU A 65 0.15 1.32 -9.67
N SER A 66 1.02 1.95 -8.89
CA SER A 66 2.15 1.23 -8.32
C SER A 66 1.72 0.46 -7.07
N PHE A 67 1.94 -0.85 -7.12
CA PHE A 67 1.68 -1.79 -6.06
C PHE A 67 2.79 -1.75 -5.02
N HIS A 68 2.38 -1.77 -3.76
CA HIS A 68 3.26 -1.87 -2.61
C HIS A 68 2.59 -2.73 -1.54
N ALA A 69 3.33 -3.68 -0.96
CA ALA A 69 2.90 -4.40 0.23
C ALA A 69 3.95 -4.33 1.34
N HIS A 70 3.47 -4.07 2.55
CA HIS A 70 4.22 -4.29 3.77
C HIS A 70 3.87 -5.67 4.32
N LEU A 71 4.86 -6.54 4.48
CA LEU A 71 4.70 -7.91 4.93
C LEU A 71 4.44 -7.95 6.44
N SER A 72 3.66 -8.93 6.90
CA SER A 72 3.40 -9.15 8.34
C SER A 72 4.61 -9.73 9.09
N LEU A 73 5.61 -10.24 8.37
CA LEU A 73 6.90 -10.67 8.90
C LEU A 73 8.06 -10.19 8.02
N PRO A 74 9.24 -9.98 8.61
CA PRO A 74 10.48 -9.87 7.84
C PRO A 74 10.73 -11.16 7.05
N ARG A 75 11.05 -11.02 5.75
CA ARG A 75 11.53 -12.11 4.90
C ARG A 75 13.05 -12.28 4.96
N ASP A 76 13.51 -13.45 4.58
CA ASP A 76 14.87 -13.65 4.08
C ASP A 76 15.03 -12.90 2.74
N ARG A 77 16.07 -12.05 2.63
CA ARG A 77 16.32 -11.25 1.41
C ARG A 77 16.74 -12.11 0.22
N THR A 78 17.30 -13.28 0.46
CA THR A 78 17.73 -14.23 -0.59
C THR A 78 16.58 -15.04 -1.16
N ALA A 79 15.48 -15.19 -0.41
CA ALA A 79 14.29 -15.92 -0.84
C ALA A 79 13.37 -15.04 -1.68
N ALA A 80 12.78 -15.60 -2.75
CA ALA A 80 11.82 -14.86 -3.57
C ALA A 80 10.54 -14.49 -2.80
N VAL A 81 9.93 -13.37 -3.16
CA VAL A 81 8.56 -13.02 -2.77
C VAL A 81 7.66 -13.16 -3.97
N THR A 82 6.54 -13.85 -3.80
CA THR A 82 5.56 -14.06 -4.87
C THR A 82 4.19 -13.60 -4.42
N LEU A 83 3.54 -12.82 -5.27
CA LEU A 83 2.12 -12.50 -5.15
C LEU A 83 1.32 -13.41 -6.09
N ALA A 84 0.25 -14.02 -5.57
CA ALA A 84 -0.64 -14.88 -6.34
C ALA A 84 -2.09 -14.35 -6.34
N ILE A 85 -2.73 -14.35 -7.51
CA ILE A 85 -4.15 -14.02 -7.72
C ILE A 85 -4.75 -15.06 -8.67
N GLY A 86 -5.54 -15.99 -8.13
CA GLY A 86 -5.96 -17.18 -8.89
C GLY A 86 -4.73 -17.96 -9.37
N GLU A 87 -4.68 -18.27 -10.66
CA GLU A 87 -3.55 -18.97 -11.30
C GLU A 87 -2.36 -18.05 -11.63
N ARG A 88 -2.54 -16.72 -11.56
CA ARG A 88 -1.51 -15.76 -11.93
C ARG A 88 -0.55 -15.55 -10.78
N ARG A 89 0.76 -15.57 -11.09
CA ARG A 89 1.84 -15.31 -10.14
C ARG A 89 2.70 -14.15 -10.61
N PHE A 90 3.06 -13.28 -9.68
CA PHE A 90 3.88 -12.09 -9.92
C PHE A 90 5.09 -12.13 -8.99
N PRO A 91 6.32 -12.06 -9.52
CA PRO A 91 7.48 -11.87 -8.68
C PRO A 91 7.44 -10.46 -8.08
N LEU A 92 7.82 -10.32 -6.82
CA LEU A 92 7.99 -9.02 -6.16
C LEU A 92 9.45 -8.81 -5.76
N VAL A 93 9.84 -7.54 -5.72
CA VAL A 93 11.17 -7.08 -5.31
C VAL A 93 11.05 -6.14 -4.13
N GLY A 94 12.11 -5.98 -3.33
CA GLY A 94 12.10 -5.02 -2.23
C GLY A 94 12.97 -5.41 -1.05
N THR A 95 12.68 -4.80 0.10
CA THR A 95 13.43 -4.95 1.34
C THR A 95 13.03 -6.24 2.08
N THR A 96 13.37 -6.33 3.37
CA THR A 96 12.92 -7.40 4.27
C THR A 96 11.41 -7.37 4.52
N GLN A 97 10.75 -6.23 4.37
CA GLN A 97 9.35 -6.13 4.78
C GLN A 97 8.49 -5.27 3.86
N ASP A 98 9.09 -4.49 2.96
CA ASP A 98 8.38 -3.69 1.96
C ASP A 98 8.72 -4.22 0.57
N VAL A 99 7.69 -4.52 -0.22
CA VAL A 99 7.83 -5.13 -1.54
C VAL A 99 6.95 -4.45 -2.59
N TRP A 100 7.42 -4.44 -3.83
CA TRP A 100 6.82 -3.80 -5.00
C TRP A 100 6.87 -4.73 -6.20
N ALA A 101 6.12 -4.40 -7.25
CA ALA A 101 6.36 -4.97 -8.57
C ALA A 101 7.76 -4.55 -9.08
N PRO A 102 8.45 -5.38 -9.87
CA PRO A 102 9.79 -5.09 -10.39
C PRO A 102 9.81 -3.96 -11.43
N ASP A 103 8.69 -3.74 -12.14
CA ASP A 103 8.58 -2.79 -13.22
C ASP A 103 7.12 -2.38 -13.47
N ALA A 104 6.93 -1.33 -14.28
CA ALA A 104 5.62 -0.77 -14.58
C ALA A 104 4.69 -1.74 -15.34
N ALA A 105 5.23 -2.63 -16.16
CA ALA A 105 4.43 -3.60 -16.90
C ALA A 105 3.84 -4.65 -15.95
N THR A 106 4.64 -5.09 -14.98
CA THR A 106 4.22 -5.99 -13.91
C THR A 106 3.23 -5.32 -12.98
N ASP A 107 3.45 -4.05 -12.61
CA ASP A 107 2.51 -3.25 -11.81
C ASP A 107 1.12 -3.20 -12.49
N HIS A 108 1.06 -2.79 -13.75
CA HIS A 108 -0.19 -2.74 -14.50
C HIS A 108 -0.88 -4.10 -14.58
N ALA A 109 -0.14 -5.17 -14.91
CA ALA A 109 -0.70 -6.51 -15.00
C ALA A 109 -1.23 -7.02 -13.65
N LEU A 110 -0.53 -6.70 -12.56
CA LEU A 110 -0.87 -7.04 -11.18
C LEU A 110 -2.10 -6.27 -10.72
N VAL A 111 -2.15 -4.95 -10.93
CA VAL A 111 -3.31 -4.12 -10.56
C VAL A 111 -4.56 -4.54 -11.34
N MET A 112 -4.45 -4.85 -12.63
CA MET A 112 -5.57 -5.41 -13.39
C MET A 112 -6.05 -6.76 -12.84
N ALA A 113 -5.13 -7.59 -12.32
CA ALA A 113 -5.49 -8.82 -11.60
C ALA A 113 -6.20 -8.52 -10.27
N ILE A 114 -5.73 -7.53 -9.51
CA ILE A 114 -6.36 -7.09 -8.27
C ILE A 114 -7.80 -6.63 -8.52
N ARG A 115 -8.03 -5.86 -9.58
CA ARG A 115 -9.34 -5.30 -9.92
C ARG A 115 -10.39 -6.37 -10.25
N SER A 116 -9.97 -7.50 -10.82
CA SER A 116 -10.86 -8.59 -11.27
C SER A 116 -10.85 -9.81 -10.35
N GLY A 117 -9.87 -9.91 -9.45
CA GLY A 117 -9.67 -11.03 -8.55
C GLY A 117 -10.62 -11.04 -7.35
N ARG A 118 -10.71 -12.19 -6.69
CA ARG A 118 -11.48 -12.36 -5.44
C ARG A 118 -10.61 -12.25 -4.19
N SER A 119 -9.39 -12.76 -4.28
CA SER A 119 -8.39 -12.77 -3.21
C SER A 119 -6.99 -12.71 -3.81
N MET A 120 -6.04 -12.18 -3.05
CA MET A 120 -4.61 -12.28 -3.36
C MET A 120 -3.84 -12.79 -2.14
N SER A 121 -2.71 -13.45 -2.38
CA SER A 121 -1.78 -13.89 -1.32
C SER A 121 -0.37 -13.43 -1.65
N VAL A 122 0.30 -12.79 -0.69
CA VAL A 122 1.73 -12.45 -0.77
C VAL A 122 2.49 -13.44 0.10
N SER A 123 3.31 -14.28 -0.53
CA SER A 123 4.03 -15.37 0.15
C SER A 123 5.54 -15.14 0.11
N ALA A 124 6.19 -15.42 1.23
CA ALA A 124 7.63 -15.32 1.41
C ALA A 124 8.13 -16.32 2.47
N VAL A 125 9.44 -16.33 2.70
CA VAL A 125 10.10 -17.16 3.70
C VAL A 125 10.80 -16.25 4.72
N ASP A 126 10.67 -16.53 6.01
CA ASP A 126 11.35 -15.76 7.07
C ASP A 126 12.86 -16.12 7.19
N PRO A 127 13.69 -15.36 7.92
CA PRO A 127 15.11 -15.70 8.11
C PRO A 127 15.38 -17.05 8.79
N ARG A 128 14.36 -17.68 9.38
CA ARG A 128 14.40 -19.02 9.97
C ARG A 128 13.90 -20.09 8.99
N HIS A 129 13.82 -19.75 7.71
CA HIS A 129 13.40 -20.63 6.62
C HIS A 129 11.95 -21.14 6.75
N ARG A 130 11.07 -20.40 7.45
CA ARG A 130 9.66 -20.77 7.58
C ARG A 130 8.80 -19.98 6.61
N PRO A 131 7.94 -20.64 5.81
CA PRO A 131 7.06 -19.95 4.89
C PRO A 131 5.97 -19.20 5.67
N PHE A 132 5.58 -18.04 5.14
CA PHE A 132 4.41 -17.31 5.59
C PHE A 132 3.70 -16.65 4.40
N ALA A 133 2.44 -16.32 4.61
CA ALA A 133 1.62 -15.68 3.61
C ALA A 133 0.65 -14.67 4.24
N ASP A 134 0.52 -13.53 3.59
CA ASP A 134 -0.49 -12.52 3.88
C ASP A 134 -1.58 -12.59 2.81
N THR A 135 -2.79 -12.96 3.21
CA THR A 135 -3.93 -13.10 2.29
C THR A 135 -4.87 -11.91 2.45
N TYR A 136 -5.27 -11.33 1.32
CA TYR A 136 -6.11 -10.15 1.24
C TYR A 136 -7.39 -10.48 0.46
N ALA A 137 -8.54 -10.03 0.97
CA ALA A 137 -9.77 -10.02 0.19
C ALA A 137 -9.73 -8.87 -0.83
N LEU A 138 -10.07 -9.14 -2.09
CA LEU A 138 -10.07 -8.14 -3.16
C LEU A 138 -11.43 -7.49 -3.39
N GLY A 139 -12.44 -7.92 -2.62
CA GLY A 139 -13.75 -7.26 -2.64
C GLY A 139 -13.61 -5.77 -2.32
N GLY A 140 -14.01 -4.92 -3.27
CA GLY A 140 -13.93 -3.46 -3.16
C GLY A 140 -12.62 -2.83 -3.64
N ALA A 141 -11.62 -3.63 -4.02
CA ALA A 141 -10.32 -3.14 -4.48
C ALA A 141 -10.45 -2.22 -5.71
N ALA A 142 -11.18 -2.66 -6.74
CA ALA A 142 -11.36 -1.88 -7.96
C ALA A 142 -11.96 -0.49 -7.69
N ALA A 143 -13.05 -0.44 -6.92
CA ALA A 143 -13.72 0.81 -6.58
C ALA A 143 -12.82 1.74 -5.75
N ALA A 144 -12.05 1.20 -4.79
CA ALA A 144 -11.09 1.99 -4.02
C ALA A 144 -9.95 2.54 -4.89
N ILE A 145 -9.41 1.72 -5.80
CA ILE A 145 -8.33 2.13 -6.72
C ILE A 145 -8.83 3.22 -7.67
N ASP A 146 -10.04 3.09 -8.21
CA ASP A 146 -10.65 4.09 -9.10
C ASP A 146 -10.89 5.41 -8.35
N ALA A 147 -11.47 5.34 -7.15
CA ALA A 147 -11.71 6.51 -6.33
C ALA A 147 -10.40 7.24 -5.96
N ALA A 148 -9.36 6.49 -5.57
CA ALA A 148 -8.04 7.05 -5.31
C ALA A 148 -7.43 7.70 -6.55
N THR A 149 -7.57 7.06 -7.73
CA THR A 149 -7.02 7.57 -8.98
C THR A 149 -7.74 8.85 -9.43
N LEU A 150 -9.06 8.91 -9.32
CA LEU A 150 -9.85 10.10 -9.61
C LEU A 150 -9.49 11.26 -8.68
N ALA A 151 -9.29 10.96 -7.39
CA ALA A 151 -8.77 11.94 -6.44
C ALA A 151 -7.31 12.33 -6.70
N CYS A 152 -6.60 11.77 -7.67
CA CYS A 152 -5.25 12.23 -8.02
C CYS A 152 -5.22 13.14 -9.25
N VAL A 153 -6.37 13.34 -9.91
CA VAL A 153 -6.51 14.18 -11.10
C VAL A 153 -7.49 15.33 -10.91
N GLY A 154 -8.43 15.23 -9.96
CA GLY A 154 -9.36 16.30 -9.57
C GLY A 154 -8.83 17.16 -8.45
#